data_AF-T1CTV2-F1
#
_entry.id   AF-T1CTV2-F1
#
_cell.length_a   1.000
_cell.length_b   1.000
_cell.length_c   1.000
_cell.angle_alpha   90.00
_cell.angle_beta   90.00
_cell.angle_gamma   90.00
#
_symmetry.space_group_name_H-M   'P 1'
#
loop_
_entity.id
_entity.type
_entity.pdbx_description
1 polymer ?
#
loop_
_entity_poly.entity_id
_entity_poly.type
_entity_poly.pdbx_seq_one_letter_code
_entity_poly.pdbx_strand_id
1 'polypeptide(L)'
;SKWRTLFQNKPFVLFLAAIPIVLTLGGLGYIAHRHVVSRGTVPVDTHPVPQAQVVISGFLYTRSVDGQTKWFIKAMKASIGKGESTTRLWNLSAHILVKPDLVLDISGDKGVIDQISHQFYVKEKQVPVAARFFEWSGDCFKSA
;
A
#
# COMPACT_ATOMS: atom_id res chain seq x y z
N SER A 1 -50.30 0.70 68.65
CA SER A 1 -48.98 1.07 68.09
C SER A 1 -49.03 0.92 66.57
N LYS A 2 -49.09 2.04 65.81
CA LYS A 2 -49.25 2.08 64.33
C LYS A 2 -48.15 1.36 63.54
N TRP A 3 -46.99 1.14 64.15
CA TRP A 3 -45.85 0.46 63.54
C TRP A 3 -46.06 -1.06 63.42
N ARG A 4 -46.83 -1.67 64.33
CA ARG A 4 -47.02 -3.13 64.35
C ARG A 4 -47.89 -3.62 63.17
N THR A 5 -48.81 -2.78 62.70
CA THR A 5 -49.67 -3.05 61.53
C THR A 5 -48.93 -2.90 60.19
N LEU A 6 -47.88 -2.07 60.11
CA LEU A 6 -47.07 -1.91 58.90
C LEU A 6 -46.21 -3.16 58.62
N PHE A 7 -45.63 -3.77 59.66
CA PHE A 7 -44.83 -5.00 59.54
C PHE A 7 -45.64 -6.29 59.41
N GLN A 8 -46.97 -6.24 59.55
CA GLN A 8 -47.87 -7.38 59.30
C GLN A 8 -48.40 -7.41 57.86
N ASN A 9 -48.28 -6.30 57.12
CA ASN A 9 -48.62 -6.25 55.71
C ASN A 9 -47.53 -6.90 54.86
N LYS A 10 -47.81 -8.13 54.42
CA LYS A 10 -46.96 -8.93 53.51
C LYS A 10 -46.32 -8.15 52.35
N PRO A 11 -47.04 -7.27 51.60
CA PRO A 11 -46.42 -6.53 50.50
C PRO A 11 -45.38 -5.49 50.97
N PHE A 12 -45.55 -4.91 52.16
CA PHE A 12 -44.63 -3.91 52.70
C PHE A 12 -43.31 -4.54 53.16
N VAL A 13 -43.38 -5.72 53.79
CA VAL A 13 -42.19 -6.49 54.20
C VAL A 13 -41.42 -7.00 52.98
N LEU A 14 -42.12 -7.45 51.94
CA LEU A 14 -41.50 -7.87 50.67
C LEU A 14 -40.78 -6.71 49.97
N PHE A 15 -41.37 -5.50 49.99
CA PHE A 15 -40.73 -4.31 49.42
C PHE A 15 -39.44 -3.95 50.15
N LEU A 16 -39.44 -3.96 51.49
CA LEU A 16 -38.24 -3.70 52.29
C LEU A 16 -37.14 -4.76 52.07
N ALA A 17 -37.52 -6.04 51.90
CA ALA A 17 -36.58 -7.12 51.62
C ALA A 17 -35.95 -7.05 50.21
N ALA A 18 -36.62 -6.41 49.25
CA ALA A 18 -36.12 -6.25 47.89
C ALA A 18 -35.05 -5.15 47.75
N ILE A 19 -35.03 -4.16 48.65
CA ILE A 19 -34.08 -3.04 48.65
C ILE A 19 -32.61 -3.50 48.63
N PRO A 20 -32.14 -4.40 49.52
CA PRO A 20 -30.74 -4.85 49.50
C PRO A 20 -30.37 -5.62 48.22
N ILE A 21 -31.32 -6.32 47.59
CA ILE A 21 -31.10 -7.06 46.34
C ILE A 21 -30.90 -6.09 45.17
N VAL A 22 -31.72 -5.03 45.10
CA VAL A 22 -31.59 -4.01 44.06
C VAL A 22 -30.28 -3.23 44.22
N LEU A 23 -29.91 -2.88 45.45
CA LEU A 23 -28.66 -2.17 45.74
C LEU A 23 -27.41 -3.00 45.38
N THR A 24 -27.42 -4.30 45.66
CA THR A 24 -26.28 -5.19 45.33
C THR A 24 -26.12 -5.38 43.83
N LEU A 25 -27.22 -5.58 43.09
CA LEU A 25 -27.19 -5.67 41.63
C LEU A 25 -26.74 -4.35 40.97
N GLY A 26 -27.25 -3.21 41.46
CA GLY A 26 -26.83 -1.90 40.98
C GLY A 26 -25.35 -1.61 41.24
N GLY A 27 -24.85 -1.96 42.43
CA GLY A 27 -23.44 -1.80 42.80
C GLY A 27 -22.49 -2.63 41.94
N LEU A 28 -22.84 -3.90 41.68
CA LEU A 28 -22.05 -4.77 40.80
C LEU A 28 -21.98 -4.24 39.37
N GLY A 29 -23.10 -3.74 38.82
CA GLY A 29 -23.13 -3.10 37.50
C GLY A 29 -22.23 -1.87 37.41
N TYR A 30 -22.24 -1.02 38.45
CA TYR A 30 -21.37 0.16 38.51
C TYR A 30 -19.89 -0.20 38.55
N ILE A 31 -19.50 -1.21 39.35
CA ILE A 31 -18.11 -1.69 39.43
C ILE A 31 -17.66 -2.30 38.10
N ALA A 32 -18.51 -3.10 37.44
CA ALA A 32 -18.21 -3.69 36.14
C ALA A 32 -18.02 -2.62 35.06
N HIS A 33 -18.92 -1.64 34.99
CA HIS A 33 -18.81 -0.53 34.04
C HIS A 33 -17.54 0.29 34.27
N ARG A 34 -17.23 0.62 35.54
CA ARG A 34 -15.99 1.33 35.88
C ARG A 34 -14.74 0.51 35.50
N HIS A 35 -14.76 -0.81 35.71
CA HIS A 35 -13.64 -1.68 35.32
C HIS A 35 -13.41 -1.74 33.81
N VAL A 36 -14.48 -1.74 32.99
CA VAL A 36 -14.38 -1.72 31.54
C VAL A 36 -13.86 -0.37 31.04
N VAL A 37 -14.31 0.75 31.62
CA VAL A 37 -13.85 2.09 31.25
C VAL A 37 -12.39 2.34 31.68
N SER A 38 -11.97 1.83 32.85
CA SER A 38 -10.60 1.97 33.34
C SER A 38 -9.61 1.04 32.63
N ARG A 39 -10.06 -0.10 32.10
CA ARG A 39 -9.29 -0.91 31.16
C ARG A 39 -9.51 -0.39 29.74
N GLY A 40 -9.20 0.90 29.56
CA GLY A 40 -9.16 1.55 28.25
C GLY A 40 -8.60 0.56 27.24
N THR A 41 -9.33 0.38 26.15
CA THR A 41 -9.01 -0.56 25.07
C THR A 41 -7.51 -0.52 24.85
N VAL A 42 -6.81 -1.62 25.11
CA VAL A 42 -5.40 -1.75 24.73
C VAL A 42 -5.35 -1.30 23.28
N PRO A 43 -4.61 -0.22 22.94
CA PRO A 43 -4.49 0.18 21.55
C PRO A 43 -3.94 -1.05 20.85
N VAL A 44 -4.78 -1.66 20.02
CA VAL A 44 -4.29 -2.68 19.10
C VAL A 44 -3.31 -1.90 18.26
N ASP A 45 -2.02 -2.17 18.48
CA ASP A 45 -0.95 -1.74 17.62
C ASP A 45 -1.22 -2.38 16.24
N THR A 46 -2.12 -1.78 15.47
CA THR A 46 -2.31 -2.06 14.05
C THR A 46 -1.13 -1.47 13.32
N HIS A 47 0.06 -2.02 13.59
CA HIS A 47 1.17 -1.89 12.68
C HIS A 47 0.75 -2.69 11.45
N PRO A 48 0.60 -2.05 10.27
CA PRO A 48 0.23 -2.78 9.07
C PRO A 48 1.24 -3.90 8.87
N VAL A 49 0.74 -5.13 8.68
CA VAL A 49 1.59 -6.31 8.44
C VAL A 49 2.53 -5.97 7.26
N PRO A 50 3.86 -6.03 7.44
CA PRO A 50 4.78 -5.71 6.37
C PRO A 50 4.52 -6.63 5.18
N GLN A 51 4.09 -6.05 4.06
CA GLN A 51 3.85 -6.81 2.84
C GLN A 51 5.19 -7.31 2.30
N ALA A 52 5.24 -8.59 1.93
CA ALA A 52 6.45 -9.18 1.36
C ALA A 52 6.87 -8.40 0.10
N GLN A 53 8.11 -7.92 0.09
CA GLN A 53 8.71 -7.21 -1.03
C GLN A 53 9.95 -7.96 -1.50
N VAL A 54 10.06 -8.16 -2.81
CA VAL A 54 11.29 -8.65 -3.42
C VAL A 54 12.14 -7.44 -3.79
N VAL A 55 13.38 -7.43 -3.32
CA VAL A 55 14.36 -6.37 -3.61
C VAL A 55 15.52 -7.00 -4.38
N ILE A 56 15.84 -6.43 -5.53
CA ILE A 56 16.88 -6.93 -6.44
C ILE A 56 17.95 -5.86 -6.57
N SER A 57 19.19 -6.21 -6.27
CA SER A 57 20.37 -5.37 -6.52
C SER A 57 20.95 -5.69 -7.89
N GLY A 58 21.35 -4.68 -8.67
CA GLY A 58 21.88 -4.88 -10.02
C GLY A 58 20.83 -5.43 -10.99
N PHE A 59 19.69 -4.76 -11.08
CA PHE A 59 18.57 -5.20 -11.90
C PHE A 59 18.84 -4.98 -13.38
N LEU A 60 18.66 -6.04 -14.17
CA LEU A 60 18.71 -6.02 -15.63
C LEU A 60 17.38 -6.54 -16.16
N TYR A 61 16.78 -5.79 -17.07
CA TYR A 61 15.52 -6.14 -17.68
C TYR A 61 15.60 -5.95 -19.18
N THR A 62 15.14 -6.97 -19.91
CA THR A 62 15.06 -6.92 -21.36
C THR A 62 13.71 -7.43 -21.81
N ARG A 63 13.05 -6.66 -22.67
CA ARG A 63 11.74 -7.03 -23.22
C ARG A 63 11.56 -6.50 -24.63
N SER A 64 10.90 -7.28 -25.48
CA SER A 64 10.30 -6.78 -26.70
C SER A 64 8.80 -6.59 -26.47
N VAL A 65 8.26 -5.42 -26.83
CA VAL A 65 6.86 -5.05 -26.55
C VAL A 65 5.94 -5.37 -27.74
N ASP A 66 6.45 -5.25 -28.96
CA ASP A 66 5.70 -5.38 -30.23
C ASP A 66 6.54 -6.02 -31.36
N GLY A 67 7.67 -6.64 -31.02
CA GLY A 67 8.62 -7.24 -31.97
C GLY A 67 9.62 -6.26 -32.60
N GLN A 68 9.35 -4.94 -32.54
CA GLN A 68 10.25 -3.91 -33.05
C GLN A 68 10.92 -3.14 -31.92
N THR A 69 10.09 -2.68 -30.98
CA THR A 69 10.49 -1.98 -29.78
C THR A 69 11.16 -2.94 -28.81
N LYS A 70 12.42 -2.66 -28.49
CA LYS A 70 13.23 -3.43 -27.51
C LYS A 70 13.69 -2.51 -26.39
N TRP A 71 13.43 -2.93 -25.16
CA TRP A 71 13.83 -2.22 -23.96
C TRP A 71 14.97 -2.95 -23.30
N PHE A 72 16.05 -2.23 -23.00
CA PHE A 72 17.16 -2.71 -22.20
C PHE A 72 17.32 -1.78 -21.01
N ILE A 73 16.79 -2.19 -19.86
CA ILE A 73 16.75 -1.38 -18.66
C ILE A 73 17.72 -1.96 -17.65
N LYS A 74 18.59 -1.11 -17.12
CA LYS A 74 19.52 -1.41 -16.03
C LYS A 74 19.17 -0.51 -14.86
N ALA A 75 19.15 -1.04 -13.65
CA ALA A 75 18.96 -0.25 -12.45
C ALA A 75 19.86 -0.77 -11.33
N MET A 76 20.35 0.13 -10.49
CA MET A 76 21.13 -0.27 -9.32
C MET A 76 20.28 -1.08 -8.34
N LYS A 77 18.99 -0.73 -8.21
CA LYS A 77 18.04 -1.42 -7.35
C LYS A 77 16.68 -1.49 -8.03
N ALA A 78 15.98 -2.60 -7.82
CA ALA A 78 14.57 -2.76 -8.17
C ALA A 78 13.79 -3.34 -7.00
N SER A 79 12.49 -3.04 -6.92
CA SER A 79 11.60 -3.68 -5.97
C SER A 79 10.20 -3.92 -6.55
N ILE A 80 9.61 -5.02 -6.12
CA ILE A 80 8.25 -5.43 -6.47
C ILE A 80 7.56 -6.00 -5.23
N GLY A 81 6.41 -5.44 -4.86
CA GLY A 81 5.59 -5.95 -3.76
C GLY A 81 4.79 -7.18 -4.16
N LYS A 82 4.40 -8.01 -3.19
CA LYS A 82 3.54 -9.18 -3.42
C LYS A 82 2.19 -8.74 -3.99
N GLY A 83 1.88 -9.18 -5.21
CA GLY A 83 0.64 -8.84 -5.91
C GLY A 83 0.66 -7.48 -6.61
N GLU A 84 1.79 -6.76 -6.60
CA GLU A 84 1.96 -5.57 -7.41
C GLU A 84 2.37 -5.93 -8.84
N SER A 85 1.74 -5.30 -9.83
CA SER A 85 2.15 -5.37 -11.24
C SER A 85 3.24 -4.35 -11.61
N THR A 86 3.65 -3.54 -10.64
CA THR A 86 4.59 -2.44 -10.86
C THR A 86 5.94 -2.75 -10.23
N THR A 87 7.00 -2.61 -11.02
CA THR A 87 8.37 -2.72 -10.54
C THR A 87 8.94 -1.33 -10.39
N ARG A 88 9.34 -0.96 -9.17
CA ARG A 88 9.98 0.33 -8.87
C ARG A 88 11.48 0.18 -9.04
N LEU A 89 12.12 1.16 -9.68
CA LEU A 89 13.54 1.16 -10.03
C LEU A 89 14.23 2.38 -9.44
N TRP A 90 15.50 2.21 -9.07
CA TRP A 90 16.37 3.30 -8.58
C TRP A 90 17.72 3.30 -9.30
N ASN A 91 18.22 4.50 -9.59
CA ASN A 91 19.46 4.77 -10.32
C ASN A 91 19.54 3.91 -11.58
N LEU A 92 18.71 4.27 -12.55
CA LEU A 92 18.46 3.50 -13.76
C LEU A 92 19.06 4.15 -15.01
N SER A 93 19.37 3.28 -15.97
CA SER A 93 19.68 3.62 -17.34
C SER A 93 18.90 2.68 -18.25
N ALA A 94 18.21 3.23 -19.23
CA ALA A 94 17.42 2.50 -20.21
C ALA A 94 17.93 2.84 -21.60
N HIS A 95 18.18 1.80 -22.39
CA HIS A 95 18.44 1.89 -23.81
C HIS A 95 17.22 1.30 -24.53
N ILE A 96 16.49 2.14 -25.25
CA ILE A 96 15.23 1.77 -25.90
C ILE A 96 15.44 1.91 -27.40
N LEU A 97 15.40 0.77 -28.10
CA LEU A 97 15.33 0.75 -29.54
C LEU A 97 13.85 0.78 -29.92
N VAL A 98 13.36 1.88 -30.49
CA VAL A 98 11.96 2.00 -30.94
C VAL A 98 11.79 1.39 -32.33
N LYS A 99 12.75 1.70 -33.21
CA LYS A 99 12.90 1.16 -34.57
C LYS A 99 14.39 1.22 -34.94
N PRO A 100 14.86 0.57 -36.02
CA PRO A 100 16.30 0.40 -36.29
C PRO A 100 17.13 1.69 -36.30
N ASP A 101 16.51 2.81 -36.67
CA ASP A 101 17.10 4.15 -36.78
C ASP A 101 16.80 5.05 -35.58
N LEU A 102 15.95 4.62 -34.64
CA LEU A 102 15.52 5.43 -33.49
C LEU A 102 15.83 4.73 -32.17
N VAL A 103 16.85 5.27 -31.50
CA VAL A 103 17.30 4.84 -30.19
C VAL A 103 17.08 5.96 -29.19
N LEU A 104 16.58 5.60 -28.00
CA LEU A 104 16.41 6.49 -26.87
C LEU A 104 17.25 5.98 -25.70
N ASP A 105 18.22 6.78 -25.29
CA ASP A 105 19.01 6.56 -24.09
C ASP A 105 18.49 7.45 -22.96
N ILE A 106 17.94 6.82 -21.94
CA ILE A 106 17.30 7.50 -20.80
C ILE A 106 18.07 7.11 -19.55
N SER A 107 18.37 8.08 -18.69
CA SER A 107 18.89 7.82 -17.34
C SER A 107 17.99 8.52 -16.33
N GLY A 108 17.90 7.99 -15.11
CA GLY A 108 17.02 8.55 -14.09
C GLY A 108 17.26 7.98 -12.71
N ASP A 109 16.90 8.74 -11.68
CA ASP A 109 17.09 8.30 -10.30
C ASP A 109 15.96 7.36 -9.87
N LYS A 110 14.77 7.51 -10.46
CA LYS A 110 13.59 6.69 -10.18
C LYS A 110 12.85 6.32 -11.45
N GLY A 111 12.36 5.09 -11.51
CA GLY A 111 11.51 4.63 -12.62
C GLY A 111 10.51 3.58 -12.19
N VAL A 112 9.55 3.33 -13.06
CA VAL A 112 8.49 2.33 -12.86
C VAL A 112 8.28 1.56 -14.15
N ILE A 113 8.30 0.24 -14.08
CA ILE A 113 7.81 -0.64 -15.14
C ILE A 113 6.43 -1.13 -14.71
N ASP A 114 5.40 -0.78 -15.47
CA ASP A 114 4.06 -1.36 -15.33
C ASP A 114 3.94 -2.58 -16.27
N GLN A 115 3.81 -3.75 -15.68
CA GLN A 115 3.71 -4.99 -16.42
C GLN A 115 2.36 -5.16 -17.12
N ILE A 116 1.26 -4.57 -16.60
CA ILE A 116 -0.09 -4.67 -17.17
C ILE A 116 -0.21 -3.74 -18.38
N SER A 117 0.07 -2.46 -18.17
CA SER A 117 -0.09 -1.44 -19.23
C SER A 117 1.06 -1.48 -20.25
N HIS A 118 2.09 -2.30 -20.01
CA HIS A 118 3.31 -2.37 -20.82
C HIS A 118 3.94 -0.99 -21.00
N GLN A 119 4.04 -0.25 -19.90
CA GLN A 119 4.52 1.12 -19.88
C GLN A 119 5.76 1.23 -18.99
N PHE A 120 6.71 2.03 -19.45
CA PHE A 120 7.91 2.37 -18.71
C PHE A 120 7.95 3.87 -18.46
N TYR A 121 8.05 4.24 -17.19
CA TYR A 121 8.07 5.62 -16.73
C TYR A 121 9.37 5.92 -16.02
N VAL A 122 9.90 7.12 -16.23
CA VAL A 122 11.02 7.67 -15.47
C VAL A 122 10.54 8.93 -14.76
N LYS A 123 10.67 8.98 -13.43
CA LYS A 123 10.26 10.13 -12.63
C LYS A 123 11.46 11.06 -12.42
N GLU A 124 11.19 12.37 -12.41
CA GLU A 124 12.13 13.43 -12.01
C GLU A 124 13.39 13.59 -12.90
N LYS A 125 13.29 13.41 -14.23
CA LYS A 125 14.37 13.84 -15.13
C LYS A 125 13.90 14.45 -16.45
N GLN A 126 14.53 15.56 -16.83
CA GLN A 126 14.57 16.10 -18.18
C GLN A 126 15.52 15.25 -19.02
N VAL A 127 15.05 14.76 -20.16
CA VAL A 127 15.89 14.03 -21.13
C VAL A 127 16.28 15.01 -22.24
N PRO A 128 17.57 15.24 -22.54
CA PRO A 128 17.94 15.72 -23.87
C PRO A 128 17.57 14.60 -24.84
N VAL A 129 16.46 14.78 -25.55
CA VAL A 129 16.03 13.86 -26.60
C VAL A 129 17.06 13.94 -27.71
N ALA A 130 18.10 13.13 -27.65
CA ALA A 130 18.93 12.81 -28.80
C ALA A 130 18.13 11.87 -29.71
N ALA A 131 16.97 12.32 -30.20
CA ALA A 131 16.39 11.75 -31.40
C ALA A 131 17.34 12.14 -32.53
N ARG A 132 18.36 11.32 -32.77
CA ARG A 132 19.10 11.38 -34.01
C ARG A 132 18.14 10.90 -35.09
N PHE A 133 17.40 11.84 -35.67
CA PHE A 133 16.76 11.63 -36.94
C PHE A 133 17.91 11.46 -37.95
N PHE A 134 18.20 10.22 -38.36
CA PHE A 134 18.91 10.04 -39.62
C PHE A 134 17.94 10.47 -40.71
N GLU A 135 18.07 11.71 -41.15
CA GLU A 135 17.46 12.16 -42.39
C GLU A 135 18.08 11.29 -43.50
N TRP A 136 17.27 10.36 -44.00
CA TRP A 136 17.64 9.54 -45.15
C TRP A 136 17.69 10.49 -46.34
N SER A 137 18.86 11.07 -46.63
CA SER A 137 19.10 11.75 -47.91
C SER A 137 19.11 10.67 -48.98
N GLY A 138 17.94 10.39 -49.54
CA GLY A 138 17.83 9.64 -50.77
C GLY A 138 18.64 10.35 -51.83
N ASP A 139 19.79 9.78 -52.19
CA ASP A 139 20.32 9.66 -53.55
C ASP A 139 21.77 9.22 -53.49
N CYS A 140 21.97 7.91 -53.29
CA CYS A 140 23.15 7.24 -53.82
C CYS A 140 22.67 6.05 -54.65
N PHE A 141 22.28 6.33 -55.89
CA PHE A 141 22.21 5.34 -56.94
C PHE A 141 22.70 5.97 -58.25
N LYS A 142 23.98 5.74 -58.54
CA LYS A 142 24.45 5.26 -59.85
C LYS A 142 25.90 4.79 -59.71
N SER A 143 26.04 3.47 -59.62
CA SER A 143 27.27 2.78 -59.99
C SER A 143 27.31 2.61 -61.52
N ALA A 144 28.51 2.73 -62.07
CA ALA A 144 28.95 2.37 -63.42
C ALA A 144 28.36 3.19 -64.59
#